data_AF-A0A7Y3J4Z8-F1
#
_entry.id   AF-A0A7Y3J4Z8-F1
#
_cell.length_a   1.000
_cell.length_b   1.000
_cell.length_c   1.000
_cell.angle_alpha   90.00
_cell.angle_beta   90.00
_cell.angle_gamma   90.00
#
_symmetry.space_group_name_H-M   'P 1'
#
loop_
_entity.id
_entity.type
_entity.pdbx_description
1 polymer ?
#
loop_
_entity_poly.entity_id
_entity_poly.type
_entity_poly.pdbx_seq_one_letter_code
_entity_poly.pdbx_strand_id
1 'polypeptide(L)' 'RRIWIAGTAADATQTLYAADLRRPLALVLGAEGDGMRRLTREHCDFLMRIPMTGVVESLNVSVAAGVALFEARRQRLG' A
#
# COMPACT_ATOMS: atom_id res chain seq x y z
N ARG A 1 1.72 -13.33 -17.72
CA ARG A 1 2.34 -12.05 -17.29
C ARG A 1 2.34 -12.06 -15.77
N ARG A 2 3.48 -11.86 -15.08
CA ARG A 2 3.51 -11.81 -13.60
C ARG A 2 3.02 -10.44 -13.14
N ILE A 3 2.00 -10.42 -12.28
CA ILE A 3 1.50 -9.23 -11.58
C ILE A 3 2.21 -9.20 -10.22
N TRP A 4 2.74 -8.05 -9.82
CA TRP A 4 3.29 -7.84 -8.48
C TRP A 4 2.16 -7.51 -7.50
N ILE A 5 2.26 -7.98 -6.26
CA ILE A 5 1.28 -7.77 -5.21
C ILE A 5 1.90 -6.87 -4.13
N ALA A 6 1.42 -5.63 -4.01
CA ALA A 6 1.84 -4.70 -2.98
C ALA A 6 0.77 -4.59 -1.89
N GLY A 7 1.14 -4.94 -0.66
CA GLY A 7 0.26 -4.81 0.50
C GLY A 7 0.51 -3.55 1.29
N THR A 8 -0.55 -2.92 1.82
CA THR A 8 -0.40 -1.83 2.80
C THR A 8 -0.36 -2.37 4.22
N ALA A 9 0.68 -2.02 4.98
CA ALA A 9 0.79 -2.35 6.40
C ALA A 9 1.46 -1.20 7.16
N ALA A 10 0.95 -0.83 8.34
CA ALA A 10 1.49 0.28 9.13
C ALA A 10 2.95 0.05 9.59
N ASP A 11 3.31 -1.22 9.81
CA ASP A 11 4.63 -1.68 10.22
C ASP A 11 5.62 -1.85 9.05
N ALA A 12 5.20 -1.58 7.81
CA ALA A 12 6.09 -1.67 6.66
C ALA A 12 7.24 -0.66 6.75
N THR A 13 8.45 -1.10 6.42
CA THR A 13 9.65 -0.26 6.45
C THR A 13 9.68 0.74 5.29
N GLN A 14 9.22 0.32 4.11
CA GLN A 14 9.15 1.14 2.91
C GLN A 14 7.89 2.02 2.91
N THR A 15 8.03 3.30 2.60
CA THR A 15 6.89 4.18 2.39
C THR A 15 6.32 4.00 0.98
N LEU A 16 5.05 4.33 0.81
CA LEU A 16 4.36 4.37 -0.49
C LEU A 16 5.17 5.17 -1.54
N TYR A 17 5.83 6.26 -1.12
CA TYR A 17 6.61 7.13 -2.01
C TYR A 17 7.95 6.52 -2.46
N ALA A 18 8.51 5.60 -1.67
CA ALA A 18 9.75 4.91 -1.97
C ALA A 18 9.52 3.58 -2.71
N ALA A 19 8.28 3.08 -2.76
CA ALA A 19 7.91 1.87 -3.47
C ALA A 19 7.87 2.08 -4.98
N ASP A 20 8.24 1.05 -5.75
CA ASP A 20 8.21 1.05 -7.22
C ASP A 20 6.84 0.57 -7.74
N LEU A 21 5.93 1.50 -8.00
CA LEU A 21 4.54 1.23 -8.41
C LEU A 21 4.34 1.28 -9.94
N ARG A 22 5.42 1.39 -10.71
CA ARG A 22 5.40 1.45 -12.18
C ARG A 22 5.12 0.11 -12.85
N ARG A 23 5.41 -0.98 -12.14
CA ARG A 23 5.26 -2.37 -12.62
C ARG A 23 3.78 -2.75 -12.79
N PRO A 24 3.45 -3.82 -13.54
CA PRO A 24 2.13 -4.45 -13.47
C PRO A 24 1.84 -4.88 -12.03
N LEU A 25 0.88 -4.22 -11.39
CA LEU A 25 0.72 -4.22 -9.93
C LEU A 25 -0.74 -4.43 -9.52
N ALA A 26 -0.95 -5.27 -8.52
CA ALA A 26 -2.16 -5.38 -7.72
C ALA A 26 -1.89 -4.75 -6.34
N LEU A 27 -2.78 -3.86 -5.90
CA LEU A 27 -2.73 -3.25 -4.57
C LEU A 27 -3.65 -4.03 -3.63
N VAL A 28 -3.15 -4.37 -2.45
CA VAL A 28 -3.92 -4.99 -1.38
C VAL A 28 -3.97 -4.02 -0.21
N LEU A 29 -5.18 -3.59 0.14
CA LEU A 29 -5.41 -2.65 1.22
C LEU A 29 -5.94 -3.39 2.43
N GLY A 30 -5.32 -3.16 3.59
CA GLY A 30 -5.82 -3.66 4.87
C GLY A 30 -7.11 -2.95 5.29
N ALA A 31 -7.89 -3.59 6.15
CA ALA A 31 -9.00 -2.93 6.80
C ALA A 31 -8.50 -1.83 7.76
N GLU A 32 -9.36 -0.86 8.06
CA GLU A 32 -9.09 0.11 9.12
C GLU A 32 -8.98 -0.61 10.47
N GLY A 33 -8.03 -0.20 11.33
CA GLY A 33 -7.73 -0.88 12.59
C GLY A 33 -6.92 -2.18 12.41
N ASP A 34 -7.62 -3.31 12.21
CA ASP A 34 -7.02 -4.65 12.17
C ASP A 34 -6.03 -4.87 11.01
N GLY A 35 -6.02 -3.98 10.03
CA GLY A 35 -5.10 -4.04 8.90
C GLY A 35 -5.36 -5.24 8.00
N MET A 36 -4.27 -5.80 7.48
CA MET A 36 -4.33 -6.94 6.57
C MET A 36 -4.17 -8.25 7.32
N ARG A 37 -4.99 -9.26 6.99
CA ARG A 37 -4.86 -10.62 7.55
C ARG A 37 -3.48 -11.19 7.27
N ARG A 38 -2.91 -11.92 8.24
CA ARG A 38 -1.56 -12.51 8.15
C ARG A 38 -1.32 -13.29 6.85
N LEU A 39 -2.23 -14.20 6.49
CA LEU A 39 -2.09 -15.00 5.27
C LEU A 39 -2.08 -14.12 4.01
N THR A 40 -2.92 -13.09 3.95
CA THR A 40 -2.93 -12.15 2.82
C THR A 40 -1.62 -11.37 2.73
N ARG A 41 -1.06 -10.96 3.87
CA ARG A 41 0.24 -10.27 3.97
C ARG A 41 1.39 -11.15 3.47
N GLU A 42 1.39 -12.44 3.81
CA GLU A 42 2.41 -13.41 3.39
C GLU A 42 2.42 -13.68 1.87
N HIS A 43 1.32 -13.40 1.17
CA HIS A 43 1.22 -13.53 -0.29
C HIS A 43 1.54 -12.23 -1.04
N CYS A 44 1.87 -11.13 -0.33
CA CYS A 44 2.34 -9.90 -0.97
C CYS A 44 3.82 -10.04 -1.32
N ASP A 45 4.21 -9.60 -2.52
CA ASP A 45 5.62 -9.56 -2.93
C ASP A 45 6.40 -8.51 -2.13
N PHE A 46 5.75 -7.44 -1.73
CA PHE A 46 6.31 -6.43 -0.82
C PHE A 46 5.21 -5.69 -0.06
N LEU A 47 5.62 -5.02 1.01
CA LEU A 47 4.75 -4.22 1.86
C LEU A 47 5.20 -2.77 1.84
N MET A 48 4.22 -1.86 1.89
CA MET A 48 4.45 -0.43 1.98
C MET A 48 3.50 0.22 2.99
N ARG A 49 3.90 1.37 3.54
CA ARG A 49 3.03 2.18 4.40
C ARG A 49 2.73 3.54 3.79
N ILE A 50 1.52 4.03 4.02
CA ILE A 50 1.24 5.45 3.87
C ILE A 50 1.84 6.15 5.10
N PRO A 51 2.81 7.06 4.94
CA PRO A 51 3.39 7.74 6.08
C PRO A 51 2.34 8.62 6.75
N MET A 52 2.00 8.28 7.99
CA MET A 52 1.08 9.03 8.83
C MET A 52 1.86 10.00 9.71
N THR A 53 1.27 11.15 10.02
CA THR A 53 1.80 12.10 11.01
C THR A 53 0.77 12.32 12.11
N GLY A 54 1.23 12.52 13.34
CA GLY A 54 0.37 12.73 14.50
C GLY A 54 -0.15 11.43 15.13
N VAL A 55 -1.31 11.51 15.79
CA VAL A 55 -1.88 10.45 16.64
C VAL A 55 -2.80 9.48 15.91
N VAL A 56 -3.05 9.71 14.61
CA VAL A 56 -3.98 8.87 13.83
C VAL A 56 -3.23 7.63 13.33
N GLU A 57 -3.69 6.45 13.75
CA GLU A 57 -3.03 5.18 13.48
C GLU A 57 -3.40 4.59 12.10
N SER A 58 -4.57 4.95 11.56
CA SER A 58 -5.05 4.45 10.27
C SER A 58 -5.88 5.46 9.50
N LEU A 59 -5.97 5.25 8.18
CA LEU A 59 -6.90 5.96 7.32
C LEU A 59 -8.10 5.07 7.01
N ASN A 60 -9.23 5.71 6.72
CA ASN A 60 -10.31 5.06 6.02
C ASN A 60 -9.78 4.39 4.73
N VAL A 61 -10.21 3.14 4.49
CA VAL A 61 -9.71 2.32 3.37
C VAL A 61 -9.91 3.00 2.01
N SER A 62 -11.00 3.75 1.81
CA SER A 62 -11.22 4.47 0.55
C SER A 62 -10.23 5.61 0.33
N VAL A 63 -9.85 6.32 1.39
CA VAL A 63 -8.83 7.38 1.34
C VAL A 63 -7.46 6.78 1.07
N ALA A 64 -7.10 5.70 1.77
CA ALA A 64 -5.87 4.96 1.54
C ALA A 64 -5.77 4.45 0.08
N ALA A 65 -6.87 3.94 -0.46
CA ALA A 65 -6.97 3.51 -1.85
C ALA A 65 -6.70 4.67 -2.82
N GLY A 66 -7.36 5.82 -2.60
CA GLY A 66 -7.18 7.02 -3.41
C GLY A 66 -5.72 7.48 -3.43
N VAL A 67 -5.09 7.56 -2.26
CA VAL A 67 -3.68 7.95 -2.12
C VAL A 67 -2.75 6.97 -2.85
N ALA A 68 -2.91 5.67 -2.64
CA ALA A 68 -2.07 4.66 -3.28
C ALA A 68 -2.24 4.61 -4.81
N LEU A 69 -3.47 4.69 -5.30
CA LEU A 69 -3.78 4.69 -6.73
C LEU A 69 -3.22 5.93 -7.43
N PHE A 70 -3.36 7.12 -6.82
CA PHE A 70 -2.83 8.35 -7.40
C PHE A 70 -1.30 8.41 -7.35
N GLU A 71 -0.65 7.83 -6.33
CA GLU A 71 0.80 7.68 -6.34
C GLU A 71 1.25 6.75 -7.48
N ALA A 72 0.60 5.59 -7.64
CA ALA A 72 0.92 4.68 -8.73
C ALA A 72 0.71 5.36 -10.10
N ARG A 73 -0.35 6.16 -10.25
CA ARG A 73 -0.57 6.99 -11.44
C ARG A 73 0.54 8.02 -11.62
N ARG A 74 0.94 8.74 -10.57
CA ARG A 74 2.00 9.76 -10.60
C ARG A 74 3.32 9.15 -11.08
N GLN A 75 3.72 8.00 -10.52
CA GLN A 75 4.97 7.32 -10.92
C GLN A 75 4.95 6.78 -12.35
N ARG A 76 3.77 6.46 -12.90
CA ARG A 76 3.60 5.95 -14.27
C ARG A 76 3.46 7.04 -15.33
N LEU A 77 3.19 8.29 -14.91
CA LEU A 77 3.09 9.45 -15.81
C LEU A 77 4.43 10.19 -15.98
N GLY A 78 5.39 9.98 -15.07
CA GLY A 78 6.78 10.41 -15.24
C GLY A 78 7.59 9.36 -15.98
#